data_AF-A0A926BD53-F1
#
_entry.id   AF-A0A926BD53-F1
#
_cell.length_a   1.000
_cell.length_b   1.000
_cell.length_c   1.000
_cell.angle_alpha   90.00
_cell.angle_beta   90.00
_cell.angle_gamma   90.00
#
_symmetry.space_group_name_H-M   'P 1'
#
loop_
_entity.id
_entity.type
_entity.pdbx_description
1 polymer ?
#
loop_
_entity_poly.entity_id
_entity_poly.type
_entity_poly.pdbx_seq_one_letter_code
_entity_poly.pdbx_strand_id
1 'polypeptide(L)'
;MIHNQNVNPATTDIESDAPDKEMLFVYGTLRPGGVASGKLPLLHCPVGTATVSGVLYDLGAYPGIVLTPNDPANQQRVVGDVLAISRKTLRFADTYEGYEQEKEDASWYTRKRVVARFNDGSSVLCWVYAVNLQRFPKATHVESGDWLKHCETKTEWFPDTWPD
;
A
#
# COMPACT_ATOMS: atom_id res chain seq x y z
N MET A 1 -39.96 42.67 18.91
CA MET A 1 -40.21 41.29 19.37
C MET A 1 -41.29 40.77 18.44
N ILE A 2 -41.05 39.86 17.51
CA ILE A 2 -40.51 38.50 17.66
C ILE A 2 -39.85 38.11 16.32
N HIS A 3 -38.67 37.52 16.40
CA HIS A 3 -37.87 36.97 15.30
C HIS A 3 -38.13 35.45 15.29
N ASN A 4 -38.49 34.81 14.16
CA ASN A 4 -38.27 33.37 14.01
C ASN A 4 -38.44 32.83 12.57
N GLN A 5 -37.32 32.31 12.03
CA GLN A 5 -37.09 31.06 11.25
C GLN A 5 -37.83 30.89 9.90
N ASN A 6 -37.14 30.91 8.76
CA ASN A 6 -36.21 29.92 8.19
C ASN A 6 -36.93 28.64 7.70
N VAL A 7 -36.94 28.42 6.38
CA VAL A 7 -36.55 27.16 5.71
C VAL A 7 -36.48 27.38 4.19
N ASN A 8 -35.28 27.31 3.64
CA ASN A 8 -35.05 27.14 2.20
C ASN A 8 -35.41 25.70 1.79
N PRO A 9 -36.06 25.47 0.63
CA PRO A 9 -36.30 24.12 0.16
C PRO A 9 -35.01 23.51 -0.40
N ALA A 10 -34.69 22.33 0.15
CA ALA A 10 -33.79 21.29 -0.30
C ALA A 10 -33.16 21.48 -1.69
N THR A 11 -31.84 21.72 -1.71
CA THR A 11 -30.99 21.23 -2.80
C THR A 11 -30.66 19.78 -2.48
N THR A 12 -31.32 18.87 -3.17
CA THR A 12 -31.03 17.43 -3.09
C THR A 12 -29.69 17.21 -3.79
N ASP A 13 -28.61 17.16 -3.02
CA ASP A 13 -27.34 16.65 -3.49
C ASP A 13 -27.53 15.16 -3.83
N ILE A 14 -27.30 14.83 -5.10
CA ILE A 14 -27.18 13.43 -5.55
C ILE A 14 -25.83 12.93 -5.01
N GLU A 15 -25.82 12.45 -3.77
CA GLU A 15 -24.67 11.73 -3.22
C GLU A 15 -24.37 10.51 -4.08
N SER A 16 -23.13 10.42 -4.56
CA SER A 16 -22.69 9.35 -5.45
C SER A 16 -22.73 7.99 -4.73
N ASP A 17 -23.44 7.02 -5.30
CA ASP A 17 -23.54 5.64 -4.83
C ASP A 17 -22.29 4.79 -5.15
N ALA A 18 -21.12 5.43 -5.25
CA ALA A 18 -19.86 4.70 -5.28
C ALA A 18 -19.52 4.32 -3.83
N PRO A 19 -19.29 3.03 -3.51
CA PRO A 19 -18.79 2.68 -2.19
C PRO A 19 -17.48 3.46 -1.97
N ASP A 20 -17.24 3.96 -0.75
CA ASP A 20 -15.97 4.56 -0.32
C ASP A 20 -14.81 3.56 -0.59
N LYS A 21 -14.31 3.55 -1.83
CA LYS A 21 -13.28 2.66 -2.33
C LYS A 21 -11.96 3.42 -2.32
N GLU A 22 -11.01 2.87 -1.60
CA GLU A 22 -9.62 3.30 -1.59
C GLU A 22 -8.83 2.40 -2.54
N MET A 23 -7.81 2.95 -3.19
CA MET A 23 -6.86 2.16 -3.97
C MET A 23 -5.65 1.84 -3.10
N LEU A 24 -5.25 0.58 -3.03
CA LEU A 24 -4.08 0.11 -2.29
C LEU A 24 -3.14 -0.60 -3.24
N PHE A 25 -1.88 -0.17 -3.27
CA PHE A 25 -0.79 -0.84 -3.98
C PHE A 25 -0.12 -1.84 -3.04
N VAL A 26 -0.17 -3.12 -3.40
CA VAL A 26 0.51 -4.21 -2.69
C VAL A 26 1.66 -4.74 -3.55
N TYR A 27 2.84 -4.91 -2.95
CA TYR A 27 4.07 -5.25 -3.68
C TYR A 27 4.77 -6.49 -3.11
N GLY A 28 4.11 -7.20 -2.20
CA GLY A 28 4.71 -8.29 -1.43
C GLY A 28 3.77 -9.44 -1.17
N THR A 29 3.77 -9.94 0.06
CA THR A 29 3.03 -11.14 0.49
C THR A 29 1.51 -11.01 0.34
N LEU A 30 0.97 -9.79 0.32
CA LEU A 30 -0.44 -9.50 0.08
C LEU A 30 -0.86 -9.53 -1.40
N ARG A 31 0.10 -9.62 -2.35
CA ARG A 31 -0.21 -9.75 -3.78
C ARG A 31 -0.97 -11.05 -4.06
N PRO A 32 -1.83 -11.11 -5.09
CA PRO A 32 -2.34 -12.38 -5.61
C PRO A 32 -1.19 -13.35 -5.89
N GLY A 33 -1.26 -14.56 -5.33
CA GLY A 33 -0.18 -15.56 -5.41
C GLY A 33 0.90 -15.46 -4.32
N GLY A 34 0.88 -14.41 -3.50
CA GLY A 34 1.72 -14.29 -2.30
C GLY A 34 1.18 -15.09 -1.11
N VAL A 35 2.06 -15.43 -0.17
CA VAL A 35 1.72 -16.28 0.99
C VAL A 35 0.66 -15.69 1.93
N ALA A 36 0.42 -14.37 1.87
CA ALA A 36 -0.56 -13.67 2.67
C ALA A 36 -1.73 -13.11 1.84
N SER A 37 -1.90 -13.55 0.58
CA SER A 37 -2.94 -13.03 -0.31
C SER A 37 -4.38 -13.18 0.24
N GLY A 38 -4.60 -14.15 1.13
CA GLY A 38 -5.88 -14.39 1.82
C GLY A 38 -6.05 -13.65 3.16
N LYS A 39 -5.08 -12.85 3.60
CA LYS A 39 -5.14 -12.16 4.91
C LYS A 39 -5.98 -10.88 4.86
N LEU A 40 -6.07 -10.21 3.71
CA LEU A 40 -6.99 -9.08 3.57
C LEU A 40 -8.44 -9.59 3.57
N PRO A 41 -9.35 -9.00 4.37
CA PRO A 41 -10.76 -9.35 4.34
C PRO A 41 -11.32 -9.34 2.92
N LEU A 42 -12.18 -10.32 2.61
CA LEU A 42 -12.73 -10.79 1.32
C LEU A 42 -13.39 -9.75 0.37
N LEU A 43 -13.11 -8.46 0.49
CA LEU A 43 -13.59 -7.40 -0.38
C LEU A 43 -12.41 -6.57 -0.89
N HIS A 44 -11.60 -7.19 -1.75
CA HIS A 44 -10.70 -6.47 -2.63
C HIS A 44 -10.99 -6.86 -4.08
N CYS A 45 -11.07 -5.88 -4.97
CA CYS A 45 -11.17 -6.12 -6.40
C CYS A 45 -9.80 -5.83 -7.02
N PRO A 46 -9.11 -6.80 -7.64
CA PRO A 46 -7.91 -6.53 -8.40
C PRO A 46 -8.21 -5.52 -9.52
N VAL A 47 -7.46 -4.41 -9.54
CA VAL A 47 -7.53 -3.40 -10.60
C VAL A 47 -6.51 -3.73 -11.68
N GLY A 48 -5.30 -4.13 -11.29
CA GLY A 48 -4.26 -4.60 -12.20
C GLY A 48 -2.85 -4.44 -11.66
N THR A 49 -1.89 -5.04 -12.35
CA THR A 49 -0.46 -4.91 -12.05
C THR A 49 0.05 -3.53 -12.45
N ALA A 50 0.81 -2.91 -11.56
CA ALA A 50 1.34 -1.56 -11.73
C ALA A 50 2.76 -1.45 -11.16
N THR A 51 3.39 -0.30 -11.39
CA THR A 51 4.70 0.04 -10.83
C THR A 51 4.67 1.37 -10.07
N VAL A 52 5.52 1.46 -9.04
CA VAL A 52 5.76 2.68 -8.26
C VAL A 52 7.25 2.99 -8.24
N SER A 53 7.62 4.27 -8.25
CA SER A 53 9.01 4.72 -8.07
C SER A 53 9.53 4.42 -6.67
N GLY A 54 10.50 3.53 -6.57
CA GLY A 54 11.06 3.12 -5.30
C GLY A 54 12.05 1.98 -5.45
N VAL A 55 12.64 1.64 -4.30
CA VAL A 55 13.61 0.57 -4.15
C VAL A 55 12.99 -0.51 -3.27
N LEU A 56 13.04 -1.75 -3.73
CA LEU A 56 12.52 -2.90 -2.99
C LEU A 56 13.64 -3.52 -2.16
N TYR A 57 13.33 -3.84 -0.91
CA TYR A 57 14.23 -4.52 0.01
C TYR A 57 13.61 -5.81 0.51
N ASP A 58 14.45 -6.80 0.73
CA ASP A 58 14.16 -8.03 1.44
C ASP A 58 14.48 -7.81 2.93
N LEU A 59 13.46 -7.88 3.77
CA LEU A 59 13.58 -7.73 5.23
C LEU A 59 13.62 -9.09 5.95
N GLY A 60 13.67 -10.20 5.20
CA GLY A 60 13.57 -11.55 5.70
C GLY A 60 12.26 -12.21 5.32
N ALA A 61 11.26 -12.27 6.20
CA ALA A 61 9.97 -12.87 5.85
C ALA A 61 9.15 -12.01 4.86
N TYR A 62 9.45 -10.71 4.78
CA TYR A 62 8.62 -9.73 4.07
C TYR A 62 9.47 -8.76 3.24
N PRO A 63 8.90 -8.18 2.17
CA PRO A 63 9.51 -7.08 1.46
C PRO A 63 9.21 -5.73 2.09
N GLY A 64 10.08 -4.74 1.89
CA GLY A 64 9.82 -3.33 2.19
C GLY A 64 10.16 -2.42 1.02
N ILE A 65 9.29 -1.43 0.75
CA ILE A 65 9.56 -0.38 -0.26
C ILE A 65 10.06 0.91 0.38
N VAL A 66 11.13 1.48 -0.18
CA VAL A 66 11.55 2.86 0.04
C VAL A 66 11.19 3.69 -1.19
N LEU A 67 10.36 4.72 -1.00
CA LEU A 67 9.82 5.54 -2.09
C LEU A 67 10.85 6.56 -2.59
N THR A 68 11.00 6.67 -3.91
CA THR A 68 11.93 7.62 -4.56
C THR A 68 11.24 8.48 -5.63
N PRO A 69 10.08 9.13 -5.33
CA PRO A 69 9.24 9.77 -6.35
C PRO A 69 9.88 10.99 -7.02
N ASN A 70 10.85 11.64 -6.36
CA ASN A 70 11.47 12.89 -6.79
C ASN A 70 12.96 12.73 -7.15
N ASP A 71 13.44 11.50 -7.30
CA ASP A 71 14.81 11.24 -7.70
C ASP A 71 14.86 10.88 -9.20
N PRO A 72 15.17 11.84 -10.08
CA PRO A 72 15.23 11.59 -11.52
C PRO A 72 16.41 10.70 -11.93
N ALA A 73 17.44 10.57 -11.08
CA ALA A 73 18.54 9.65 -11.30
C ALA A 73 18.15 8.20 -10.93
N ASN A 74 17.15 8.04 -10.05
CA ASN A 74 16.65 6.74 -9.65
C ASN A 74 15.52 6.25 -10.57
N GLN A 75 15.91 5.37 -11.50
CA GLN A 75 14.99 4.70 -12.42
C GLN A 75 14.38 3.42 -11.84
N GLN A 76 14.66 3.07 -10.58
CA GLN A 76 14.16 1.85 -9.97
C GLN A 76 12.64 1.91 -9.78
N ARG A 77 12.01 0.78 -10.02
CA ARG A 77 10.57 0.60 -9.95
C ARG A 77 10.26 -0.67 -9.19
N VAL A 78 9.26 -0.58 -8.32
CA VAL A 78 8.72 -1.75 -7.62
C VAL A 78 7.46 -2.20 -8.33
N VAL A 79 7.42 -3.50 -8.66
CA VAL A 79 6.28 -4.17 -9.28
C VAL A 79 5.31 -4.62 -8.19
N GLY A 80 4.03 -4.34 -8.39
CA GLY A 80 2.96 -4.75 -7.49
C GLY A 80 1.61 -4.73 -8.16
N ASP A 81 0.56 -4.88 -7.37
CA ASP A 81 -0.83 -4.91 -7.84
C ASP A 81 -1.64 -3.84 -7.12
N VAL A 82 -2.49 -3.14 -7.86
CA VAL A 82 -3.46 -2.21 -7.30
C VAL A 82 -4.75 -2.96 -7.00
N LEU A 83 -5.22 -2.83 -5.77
CA LEU A 83 -6.47 -3.38 -5.29
C LEU A 83 -7.43 -2.24 -4.95
N ALA A 84 -8.68 -2.33 -5.39
CA ALA A 84 -9.75 -1.50 -4.89
C ALA A 84 -10.32 -2.13 -3.61
N ILE A 85 -10.22 -1.41 -2.50
CA ILE A 85 -10.58 -1.90 -1.16
C ILE A 85 -11.52 -0.94 -0.43
N SER A 86 -12.27 -1.44 0.55
CA SER A 86 -13.06 -0.57 1.43
C SER A 86 -12.20 0.14 2.46
N ARG A 87 -12.66 1.27 3.00
CA ARG A 87 -12.02 1.92 4.17
C ARG A 87 -11.87 1.00 5.38
N LYS A 88 -12.79 0.04 5.58
CA LYS A 88 -12.69 -0.96 6.65
C LYS A 88 -11.52 -1.91 6.41
N THR A 89 -11.34 -2.35 5.16
CA THR A 89 -10.20 -3.18 4.74
C THR A 89 -8.88 -2.42 4.90
N LEU A 90 -8.87 -1.11 4.59
CA LEU A 90 -7.68 -0.28 4.76
C LEU A 90 -7.27 -0.17 6.25
N ARG A 91 -8.23 0.02 7.17
CA ARG A 91 -7.94 0.00 8.62
C ARG A 91 -7.42 -1.35 9.12
N PHE A 92 -7.91 -2.45 8.55
CA PHE A 92 -7.36 -3.77 8.86
C PHE A 92 -5.91 -3.89 8.38
N ALA A 93 -5.60 -3.39 7.19
CA ALA A 93 -4.23 -3.35 6.67
C ALA A 93 -3.33 -2.47 7.57
N ASP A 94 -3.82 -1.34 8.09
CA ASP A 94 -3.06 -0.52 9.05
C ASP A 94 -2.64 -1.34 10.28
N THR A 95 -3.56 -2.13 10.84
CA THR A 95 -3.27 -3.00 11.99
C THR A 95 -2.30 -4.13 11.62
N TYR A 96 -2.49 -4.75 10.45
CA TYR A 96 -1.67 -5.87 9.99
C TYR A 96 -0.21 -5.45 9.75
N GLU A 97 0.00 -4.28 9.16
CA GLU A 97 1.32 -3.73 8.82
C GLU A 97 1.98 -2.99 10.00
N GLY A 98 1.33 -2.96 11.17
CA GLY A 98 1.84 -2.27 12.36
C GLY A 98 1.97 -0.75 12.18
N TYR A 99 1.08 -0.15 11.38
CA TYR A 99 1.03 1.30 11.18
C TYR A 99 0.21 1.98 12.27
N GLU A 100 0.86 2.86 13.03
CA GLU A 100 0.22 3.79 13.96
C GLU A 100 0.30 5.22 13.40
N GLN A 101 -0.85 5.79 13.04
CA GLN A 101 -0.93 7.12 12.42
C GLN A 101 -0.30 8.23 13.29
N GLU A 102 -0.39 8.11 14.62
CA GLU A 102 0.17 9.09 15.55
C GLU A 102 1.67 8.90 15.82
N LYS A 103 2.27 7.80 15.34
CA LYS A 103 3.67 7.44 15.56
C LYS A 103 4.31 6.86 14.30
N GLU A 104 4.29 7.62 13.21
CA GLU A 104 4.81 7.17 11.92
C GLU A 104 6.27 6.71 12.00
N ASP A 105 7.14 7.45 12.71
CA ASP A 105 8.56 7.09 12.88
C ASP A 105 8.77 5.83 13.75
N ALA A 106 7.81 5.54 14.63
CA ALA A 106 7.84 4.36 15.48
C ALA A 106 7.27 3.11 14.78
N SER A 107 6.51 3.29 13.70
CA SER A 107 5.87 2.21 12.97
C SER A 107 6.88 1.42 12.15
N TRP A 108 6.59 0.15 11.85
CA TRP A 108 7.40 -0.65 10.93
C TRP A 108 7.25 -0.16 9.49
N TYR A 109 6.00 0.15 9.13
CA TYR A 109 5.62 0.76 7.87
C TYR A 109 4.87 2.05 8.11
N THR A 110 4.98 2.98 7.16
CA THR A 110 4.20 4.21 7.10
C THR A 110 3.31 4.19 5.89
N ARG A 111 2.03 4.54 6.06
CA ARG A 111 1.10 4.62 4.93
C ARG A 111 1.30 5.92 4.17
N LYS A 112 1.67 5.83 2.89
CA LYS A 112 1.91 7.00 2.02
C LYS A 112 1.02 6.96 0.77
N ARG A 113 0.74 8.13 0.20
CA ARG A 113 0.05 8.27 -1.10
C ARG A 113 1.08 8.27 -2.23
N VAL A 114 0.86 7.43 -3.25
CA VAL A 114 1.74 7.31 -4.42
C VAL A 114 0.93 7.19 -5.70
N VAL A 115 1.57 7.55 -6.82
CA VAL A 115 1.02 7.32 -8.16
C VAL A 115 1.55 5.98 -8.67
N ALA A 116 0.65 5.00 -8.82
CA ALA A 116 0.96 3.73 -9.46
C ALA A 116 0.69 3.84 -10.97
N ARG A 117 1.61 3.32 -11.79
CA ARG A 117 1.53 3.34 -13.26
C ARG A 117 1.29 1.94 -13.80
N PHE A 118 0.23 1.77 -14.58
CA PHE A 118 -0.13 0.51 -15.24
C PHE A 118 0.64 0.35 -16.56
N ASN A 119 0.65 -0.87 -17.09
CA ASN A 119 1.35 -1.20 -18.35
C ASN A 119 0.75 -0.53 -19.59
N ASP A 120 -0.53 -0.14 -19.54
CA ASP A 120 -1.22 0.59 -20.60
C ASP A 120 -0.90 2.11 -20.59
N GLY A 121 -0.04 2.55 -19.67
CA GLY A 121 0.34 3.95 -19.51
C GLY A 121 -0.60 4.77 -18.63
N SER A 122 -1.74 4.21 -18.20
CA SER A 122 -2.63 4.85 -17.24
C SER A 122 -2.01 4.87 -15.83
N SER A 123 -2.56 5.71 -14.95
CA SER A 123 -2.07 5.81 -13.58
C SER A 123 -3.18 6.12 -12.58
N VAL A 124 -2.95 5.74 -11.31
CA VAL A 124 -3.90 5.94 -10.23
C VAL A 124 -3.20 6.37 -8.95
N LEU A 125 -3.83 7.28 -8.20
CA LEU A 125 -3.40 7.63 -6.85
C LEU A 125 -3.86 6.54 -5.87
N CYS A 126 -2.93 5.96 -5.14
CA CYS A 126 -3.19 4.86 -4.22
C CYS A 126 -2.38 4.98 -2.93
N TRP A 127 -2.78 4.22 -1.92
CA TRP A 127 -2.03 4.00 -0.70
C TRP A 127 -0.95 2.94 -0.91
N VAL A 128 0.14 3.06 -0.19
CA VAL A 128 1.19 2.04 -0.06
C VAL A 128 1.74 2.07 1.36
N TYR A 129 2.16 0.93 1.88
CA TYR A 129 2.91 0.84 3.13
C TYR A 129 4.40 0.88 2.81
N ALA A 130 5.08 1.97 3.14
CA ALA A 130 6.52 2.16 2.93
C ALA A 130 7.30 1.82 4.19
N VAL A 131 8.42 1.10 4.06
CA VAL A 131 9.18 0.62 5.23
C VAL A 131 10.01 1.74 5.84
N ASN A 132 10.06 1.79 7.17
CA ASN A 132 11.07 2.55 7.89
C ASN A 132 12.40 1.76 7.92
N LEU A 133 13.18 1.85 6.84
CA LEU A 133 14.35 0.99 6.59
C LEU A 133 15.40 0.98 7.72
N GLN A 134 15.51 2.07 8.49
CA GLN A 134 16.42 2.16 9.65
C GLN A 134 16.16 1.09 10.72
N ARG A 135 14.93 0.55 10.77
CA ARG A 135 14.54 -0.53 11.69
C ARG A 135 15.00 -1.92 11.20
N PHE A 136 15.53 -2.02 9.99
CA PHE A 136 15.91 -3.27 9.35
C PHE A 136 17.37 -3.23 8.87
N PRO A 137 18.36 -3.29 9.78
CA PRO A 137 19.78 -3.14 9.44
C PRO A 137 20.33 -4.26 8.55
N LYS A 138 19.62 -5.40 8.46
CA LYS A 138 19.97 -6.54 7.60
C LYS A 138 19.23 -6.55 6.26
N ALA A 139 18.47 -5.50 5.95
CA ALA A 139 17.71 -5.43 4.71
C ALA A 139 18.62 -5.46 3.48
N THR A 140 18.31 -6.31 2.50
CA THR A 140 19.08 -6.42 1.26
C THR A 140 18.26 -5.93 0.07
N HIS A 141 18.90 -5.23 -0.85
CA HIS A 141 18.24 -4.73 -2.05
C HIS A 141 17.77 -5.87 -2.97
N VAL A 142 16.54 -5.78 -3.46
CA VAL A 142 15.95 -6.70 -4.45
C VAL A 142 16.02 -6.05 -5.83
N GLU A 143 17.04 -6.42 -6.61
CA GLU A 143 17.35 -5.79 -7.91
C GLU A 143 16.22 -5.88 -8.94
N SER A 144 15.42 -6.95 -8.89
CA SER A 144 14.29 -7.13 -9.81
C SER A 144 13.17 -6.12 -9.61
N GLY A 145 13.08 -5.52 -8.41
CA GLY A 145 11.92 -4.74 -8.00
C GLY A 145 10.62 -5.56 -7.85
N ASP A 146 10.68 -6.88 -7.99
CA ASP A 146 9.51 -7.77 -7.90
C ASP A 146 9.76 -8.85 -6.83
N TRP A 147 8.99 -8.76 -5.74
CA TRP A 147 9.08 -9.69 -4.62
C TRP A 147 8.76 -11.13 -5.00
N LEU A 148 7.74 -11.37 -5.84
CA LEU A 148 7.34 -12.73 -6.20
C LEU A 148 8.46 -13.40 -7.00
N LYS A 149 9.07 -12.67 -7.94
CA LYS A 149 10.24 -13.12 -8.68
C LYS A 149 11.46 -13.37 -7.77
N HIS A 150 11.66 -12.52 -6.76
CA HIS A 150 12.73 -12.71 -5.78
C HIS A 150 12.53 -13.97 -4.94
N CYS A 151 11.29 -14.28 -4.54
CA CYS A 151 10.98 -15.48 -3.77
C CYS A 151 11.24 -16.79 -4.54
N GLU A 152 11.22 -16.79 -5.88
CA GLU A 152 11.54 -17.98 -6.69
C GLU A 152 13.00 -18.42 -6.54
N THR A 153 13.92 -17.49 -6.27
CA THR A 153 15.36 -17.77 -6.15
C THR A 153 15.87 -17.72 -4.72
N LYS A 154 15.00 -17.38 -3.76
CA LYS A 154 15.36 -17.21 -2.35
C LYS A 154 15.48 -18.53 -1.61
N THR A 155 16.68 -18.79 -1.07
CA THR A 155 16.99 -20.02 -0.31
C THR A 155 16.92 -19.84 1.20
N GLU A 156 16.99 -18.62 1.73
CA GLU A 156 16.99 -18.32 3.17
C GLU A 156 15.72 -17.57 3.57
N TRP A 157 14.98 -18.11 4.53
CA TRP A 157 13.77 -17.49 5.07
C TRP A 157 13.96 -17.22 6.56
N PHE A 158 13.87 -15.95 6.95
CA PHE A 158 13.83 -15.56 8.35
C PHE A 158 12.41 -15.71 8.90
N PRO A 159 12.23 -15.99 10.20
CA PRO A 159 10.92 -16.24 10.79
C PRO A 159 9.94 -15.07 10.59
N ASP A 160 8.66 -15.44 10.48
CA ASP A 160 7.46 -14.59 10.30
C ASP A 160 7.14 -13.80 11.59
N THR A 161 8.15 -13.13 12.16
CA THR A 161 8.05 -12.33 13.38
C THR A 161 8.79 -11.02 13.17
N TRP A 162 8.15 -9.91 13.52
CA TRP A 162 8.84 -8.62 13.59
C TRP A 162 10.05 -8.73 14.53
N PRO A 163 11.20 -8.15 14.17
CA PRO A 163 12.32 -8.08 15.10
C PRO A 163 11.91 -7.31 16.36
N ASP A 164 12.40 -7.75 17.52
CA ASP A 164 12.18 -7.08 18.81
C ASP A 164 12.80 -5.68 18.87
#